data_AF-A0A7J9KH00-F1
#
_entry.id   AF-A0A7J9KH00-F1
#
_cell.length_a   1.000
_cell.length_b   1.000
_cell.length_c   1.000
_cell.angle_alpha   90.00
_cell.angle_beta   90.00
_cell.angle_gamma   90.00
#
_symmetry.space_group_name_H-M   'P 1'
#
loop_
_entity.id
_entity.type
_entity.pdbx_description
1 polymer ?
#
loop_
_entity_poly.entity_id
_entity_poly.type
_entity_poly.pdbx_seq_one_letter_code
_entity_poly.pdbx_strand_id
1 'polypeptide(L)' 'FSEVIVDRDNLTVIKKIHAQEIDRSVLSAYIIDAKKTSEDFSGCMFRHVIRNKNELAHILATKGL' A
#
# COMPACT_ATOMS: atom_id res chain seq x y z
N PHE A 1 21.36 -0.69 -2.84
CA PHE A 1 20.49 0.50 -2.86
C PHE A 1 19.09 0.05 -3.23
N SER A 2 18.21 -0.22 -2.27
CA SER A 2 16.77 -0.39 -2.58
C SER A 2 15.94 -0.37 -1.28
N GLU A 3 15.97 0.77 -0.59
CA GLU A 3 14.94 1.10 0.38
C GLU A 3 13.77 1.78 -0.35
N VAL A 4 12.56 1.29 -0.15
CA VAL A 4 11.33 1.78 -0.78
C VAL A 4 10.36 2.22 0.30
N ILE A 5 9.78 3.41 0.12
CA ILE A 5 8.68 3.90 0.95
C ILE A 5 7.45 4.00 0.06
N VAL A 6 6.38 3.32 0.45
CA VAL A 6 5.09 3.33 -0.22
C VAL A 6 4.12 4.19 0.60
N ASP A 7 3.90 5.41 0.15
CA ASP A 7 2.92 6.34 0.75
C ASP A 7 1.51 6.07 0.21
N ARG A 8 0.51 5.95 1.09
CA ARG A 8 -0.91 5.79 0.72
C ARG A 8 -1.85 6.55 1.66
N ASP A 9 -3.00 6.96 1.14
CA ASP A 9 -4.05 7.68 1.87
C ASP A 9 -5.18 6.81 2.42
N ASN A 10 -5.24 5.54 2.03
CA ASN A 10 -6.19 4.58 2.59
C ASN A 10 -5.61 3.89 3.84
N LEU A 11 -5.97 4.40 5.01
CA LEU A 11 -5.52 3.86 6.30
C LEU A 11 -5.91 2.39 6.51
N THR A 12 -7.07 1.95 6.00
CA THR A 12 -7.55 0.56 6.16
C THR A 12 -6.62 -0.42 5.44
N VAL A 13 -6.19 -0.10 4.23
CA VAL A 13 -5.24 -0.92 3.46
C VAL A 13 -3.90 -1.00 4.17
N ILE A 14 -3.39 0.13 4.68
CA ILE A 14 -2.12 0.17 5.41
C ILE A 14 -2.19 -0.69 6.67
N LYS A 15 -3.27 -0.58 7.45
CA LYS A 15 -3.48 -1.42 8.64
C LYS A 15 -3.50 -2.91 8.28
N LYS A 16 -4.17 -3.30 7.20
CA LYS A 16 -4.22 -4.69 6.73
C LYS A 16 -2.85 -5.22 6.28
N ILE A 17 -2.02 -4.37 5.68
CA ILE A 17 -0.65 -4.74 5.31
C ILE A 17 0.21 -4.95 6.56
N HIS A 18 0.09 -4.09 7.57
CA HIS A 18 0.86 -4.25 8.80
C HIS A 18 0.32 -5.32 9.75
N ALA A 19 -0.92 -5.74 9.57
CA ALA A 19 -1.52 -6.77 10.41
C ALA A 19 -0.89 -8.14 10.11
N GLN A 20 -0.60 -8.91 11.16
CA GLN A 20 -0.09 -10.29 11.04
C GLN A 20 -1.20 -11.29 10.70
N GLU A 21 -2.46 -10.91 10.89
CA GLU A 21 -3.60 -11.74 10.55
C GLU A 21 -3.84 -11.82 9.04
N ILE A 22 -4.43 -12.94 8.61
CA ILE A 22 -4.87 -13.13 7.24
C ILE A 22 -6.06 -12.20 6.99
N ASP A 23 -5.94 -11.31 6.01
CA ASP A 23 -7.07 -10.50 5.58
C ASP A 23 -8.13 -11.42 4.93
N ARG A 24 -9.37 -11.35 5.43
CA ARG A 24 -10.53 -12.10 4.90
C ARG A 24 -11.46 -11.22 4.06
N SER A 25 -11.07 -9.98 3.79
CA SER A 25 -11.83 -9.08 2.94
C SER A 25 -11.70 -9.43 1.46
N VAL A 26 -12.51 -8.78 0.62
CA VAL A 26 -12.41 -8.84 -0.84
C VAL A 26 -11.03 -8.39 -1.35
N LEU A 27 -10.29 -7.63 -0.54
CA LEU A 27 -8.95 -7.13 -0.89
C LEU A 27 -7.82 -8.12 -0.56
N SER A 28 -8.13 -9.28 0.05
CA SER A 28 -7.13 -10.22 0.59
C SER A 28 -6.03 -10.60 -0.40
N ALA A 29 -6.39 -10.90 -1.66
CA ALA A 29 -5.44 -11.22 -2.71
C ALA A 29 -4.43 -10.09 -2.95
N TYR A 30 -4.90 -8.84 -3.02
CA TYR A 30 -4.04 -7.66 -3.21
C TYR A 30 -3.15 -7.37 -1.99
N ILE A 31 -3.66 -7.63 -0.77
CA ILE A 31 -2.86 -7.47 0.45
C ILE A 31 -1.73 -8.50 0.50
N ILE A 32 -2.03 -9.76 0.16
CA ILE A 32 -1.02 -10.84 0.10
C ILE A 32 0.04 -10.53 -0.96
N ASP A 33 -0.40 -10.11 -2.15
CA ASP A 33 0.50 -9.75 -3.25
C ASP A 33 1.42 -8.58 -2.89
N ALA A 34 0.87 -7.52 -2.29
CA ALA A 34 1.66 -6.37 -1.83
C ALA A 34 2.69 -6.75 -0.75
N LYS A 35 2.33 -7.64 0.18
CA LYS A 35 3.26 -8.16 1.20
C LYS A 35 4.40 -8.94 0.55
N LYS A 36 4.09 -9.89 -0.34
CA LYS A 36 5.09 -10.69 -1.05
C LYS A 36 6.03 -9.83 -1.88
N THR A 37 5.48 -8.91 -2.68
CA THR A 37 6.27 -7.99 -3.51
C THR A 37 7.18 -7.10 -2.64
N SER A 38 6.77 -6.78 -1.41
CA SER A 38 7.61 -5.99 -0.51
C SER A 38 8.87 -6.73 -0.03
N GLU A 39 8.86 -8.07 -0.03
CA GLU A 39 10.00 -8.92 0.35
C GLU A 39 11.11 -8.90 -0.72
N ASP A 40 10.81 -8.48 -1.94
CA ASP A 40 11.80 -8.34 -3.03
C ASP A 40 12.75 -7.14 -2.83
N PHE A 41 12.46 -6.26 -1.87
CA PHE A 41 13.25 -5.06 -1.57
C PHE A 41 14.06 -5.23 -0.28
N SER A 42 15.28 -4.67 -0.25
CA SER A 42 16.13 -4.70 0.96
C SER A 42 15.50 -3.98 2.16
N GLY A 43 14.61 -3.01 1.91
CA GLY A 43 13.74 -2.42 2.91
C GLY A 43 12.51 -1.85 2.23
N CYS A 44 11.31 -2.19 2.73
CA CYS A 44 10.06 -1.64 2.22
C CYS A 44 9.17 -1.21 3.38
N MET A 45 8.71 0.04 3.37
CA MET A 45 7.84 0.59 4.41
C MET A 45 6.56 1.17 3.81
N PHE A 46 5.42 0.76 4.36
CA PHE A 46 4.12 1.35 4.01
C PHE A 46 3.74 2.43 5.01
N ARG A 47 3.51 3.66 4.54
CA ARG A 47 3.21 4.81 5.38
C ARG A 47 1.88 5.45 5.00
N HIS A 48 1.14 5.88 6.01
CA HIS A 48 -0.09 6.62 5.82
C HIS A 48 0.20 8.11 5.64
N VAL A 49 -0.32 8.68 4.56
CA VAL A 49 -0.27 10.11 4.27
C VAL A 49 -1.67 10.65 4.03
N ILE A 50 -1.91 11.93 4.32
CA ILE A 50 -3.19 12.55 3.99
C ILE A 50 -3.40 12.61 2.47
N ARG A 51 -4.65 12.51 2.00
CA ARG A 51 -4.99 12.50 0.55
C ARG A 51 -4.38 13.66 -0.24
N ASN A 52 -4.29 14.85 0.36
CA ASN A 52 -3.64 16.00 -0.27
C ASN A 52 -2.16 15.72 -0.62
N LYS A 53 -1.44 14.98 0.23
CA LYS A 53 -0.07 14.54 -0.07
C LYS A 53 0.00 13.37 -1.06
N ASN A 54 -1.13 12.75 -1.38
CA ASN A 54 -1.27 11.68 -2.37
C ASN A 54 -2.03 12.14 -3.62
N GLU A 55 -2.10 13.45 -3.88
CA GLU A 55 -2.92 14.04 -4.94
C GLU A 55 -2.54 13.51 -6.33
N LEU A 56 -1.25 13.37 -6.63
CA LEU A 56 -0.79 12.82 -7.90
C LEU A 56 -1.30 11.40 -8.13
N ALA A 57 -1.20 10.53 -7.13
CA ALA A 57 -1.73 9.17 -7.23
C ALA A 57 -3.25 9.17 -7.39
N HIS A 58 -3.95 10.08 -6.70
CA HIS A 58 -5.39 10.24 -6.84
C HIS A 58 -5.79 10.70 -8.25
N ILE A 59 -5.09 11.67 -8.83
CA ILE A 59 -5.31 12.14 -10.21
C ILE A 59 -5.06 11.00 -11.20
N LEU A 60 -3.97 10.26 -11.04
CA LEU A 60 -3.63 9.12 -11.90
C LEU A 60 -4.71 8.04 -11.84
N ALA A 61 -5.16 7.67 -10.63
CA ALA A 61 -6.23 6.69 -10.46
C ALA A 61 -7.56 7.17 -11.08
N THR A 62 -7.86 8.46 -10.98
CA THR A 62 -9.11 9.04 -11.53
C THR A 62 -9.07 9.10 -13.06
N LYS A 63 -7.91 9.36 -13.67
CA LYS A 63 -7.74 9.39 -15.13
C LYS A 63 -7.63 8.00 -15.77
N GLY A 64 -7.24 7.00 -14.98
CA GLY A 64 -7.11 5.62 -15.44
C GLY A 64 -8.39 4.77 -15.32
N LEU A 65 -9.47 5.37 -14.82
CA LEU A 65 -10.84 4.82 -14.81
C LEU A 65 -11.55 5.14 -16.13
#